data_AF-A0A1M6L8T2-F1
#
_entry.id   AF-A0A1M6L8T2-F1
#
_cell.length_a   1.000
_cell.length_b   1.000
_cell.length_c   1.000
_cell.angle_alpha   90.00
_cell.angle_beta   90.00
_cell.angle_gamma   90.00
#
_symmetry.space_group_name_H-M   'P 1'
#
loop_
_entity.id
_entity.type
_entity.pdbx_description
1 polymer ?
#
loop_
_entity_poly.entity_id
_entity_poly.type
_entity_poly.pdbx_seq_one_letter_code
_entity_poly.pdbx_strand_id
1 'polypeptide(L)'
;MKKTILTLIFALVTITFCNAQKIEIEKVFGGYKYSQNENQMTMKDLVKTMTSNQQAFDLIKKAQSNNTLASIIGFAGGGLIGWPIGTAIGGGDANWTLAGIGAGLVAIGIPISSSANKKAKQAVELYNSSLNSTSFYEFKPEFKVISDGNGLGISMNF
;
A
#
# COMPACT_ATOMS: atom_id res chain seq x y z
N MET A 1 7.77 -32.57 -37.68
CA MET A 1 8.46 -31.25 -37.59
C MET A 1 7.50 -30.07 -37.47
N LYS A 2 6.47 -29.93 -38.34
CA LYS A 2 5.51 -28.81 -38.25
C LYS A 2 4.71 -28.75 -36.93
N LYS A 3 4.32 -29.92 -36.38
CA LYS A 3 3.55 -30.00 -35.13
C LYS A 3 4.38 -29.65 -33.88
N THR A 4 5.65 -30.09 -33.82
CA THR A 4 6.56 -29.80 -32.70
C THR A 4 6.96 -28.33 -32.62
N ILE A 5 7.11 -27.66 -33.77
CA ILE A 5 7.35 -26.20 -33.82
C ILE A 5 6.12 -25.44 -33.28
N LEU A 6 4.91 -25.88 -33.63
CA LEU A 6 3.68 -25.28 -33.12
C LEU A 6 3.53 -25.43 -31.61
N THR A 7 3.88 -26.61 -31.05
CA THR A 7 3.88 -26.85 -29.61
C THR A 7 4.89 -25.96 -28.87
N LEU A 8 6.07 -25.75 -29.48
CA LEU A 8 7.12 -24.91 -28.90
C LEU A 8 6.72 -23.43 -28.87
N ILE A 9 6.07 -22.95 -29.93
CA ILE A 9 5.52 -21.58 -29.98
C ILE A 9 4.42 -21.39 -28.94
N PHE A 10 3.53 -22.38 -28.76
CA PHE A 10 2.47 -22.31 -27.75
C PHE A 10 3.01 -22.29 -26.31
N ALA A 11 4.13 -22.99 -26.05
CA ALA A 11 4.80 -22.99 -24.75
C ALA A 11 5.51 -21.67 -24.41
N LEU A 12 5.99 -20.92 -25.42
CA LEU A 12 6.61 -19.61 -25.18
C LEU A 12 5.58 -18.51 -24.83
N VAL A 13 4.33 -18.63 -25.28
CA VAL A 13 3.29 -17.61 -25.05
C VAL A 13 2.78 -17.60 -23.59
N THR A 14 2.94 -18.70 -22.84
CA THR A 14 2.44 -18.79 -21.45
C THR A 14 3.35 -18.16 -20.40
N ILE A 15 4.54 -17.65 -20.78
CA ILE A 15 5.53 -17.11 -19.82
C ILE A 15 5.29 -15.62 -19.51
N THR A 16 4.40 -14.95 -20.25
CA THR A 16 4.18 -13.51 -20.10
C THR A 16 3.14 -13.23 -19.01
N PHE A 17 3.38 -12.18 -18.21
CA PHE A 17 2.48 -11.57 -17.21
C PHE A 17 2.61 -12.00 -15.74
N CYS A 18 3.82 -12.13 -15.20
CA CYS A 18 4.04 -11.87 -13.76
C CYS A 18 4.23 -10.36 -13.55
N ASN A 19 3.16 -9.57 -13.67
CA ASN A 19 3.22 -8.15 -13.30
C ASN A 19 3.01 -8.03 -11.78
N ALA A 20 3.96 -7.41 -11.09
CA ALA A 20 3.78 -7.11 -9.68
C ALA A 20 2.60 -6.12 -9.51
N GLN A 21 1.64 -6.48 -8.66
CA GLN A 21 0.38 -5.74 -8.53
C GLN A 21 0.57 -4.46 -7.70
N LYS A 22 0.34 -3.31 -8.34
CA LYS A 22 0.36 -1.99 -7.71
C LYS A 22 -0.76 -1.85 -6.69
N ILE A 23 -0.49 -1.14 -5.60
CA ILE A 23 -1.48 -0.77 -4.60
C ILE A 23 -2.07 0.60 -4.97
N GLU A 24 -3.39 0.68 -5.08
CA GLU A 24 -4.12 1.91 -5.36
C GLU A 24 -4.35 2.70 -4.07
N ILE A 25 -4.30 4.03 -4.17
CA ILE A 25 -4.49 4.94 -3.04
C ILE A 25 -5.67 5.87 -3.35
N GLU A 26 -6.71 5.79 -2.53
CA GLU A 26 -7.87 6.67 -2.59
C GLU A 26 -7.89 7.58 -1.35
N LYS A 27 -8.07 8.89 -1.54
CA LYS A 27 -8.22 9.82 -0.42
C LYS A 27 -9.65 9.75 0.10
N VAL A 28 -9.80 9.58 1.41
CA VAL A 28 -11.10 9.53 2.09
C VAL A 28 -11.14 10.55 3.24
N PHE A 29 -12.32 10.79 3.80
CA PHE A 29 -12.44 11.64 4.99
C PHE A 29 -11.64 11.03 6.15
N GLY A 30 -10.67 11.79 6.67
CA GLY A 30 -9.82 11.35 7.78
C GLY A 30 -8.62 10.47 7.42
N GLY A 31 -8.33 10.20 6.14
CA GLY A 31 -7.14 9.41 5.76
C GLY A 31 -7.08 8.94 4.31
N TYR A 32 -6.59 7.72 4.13
CA TYR A 32 -6.44 7.06 2.83
C TYR A 32 -6.97 5.64 2.90
N LYS A 33 -7.58 5.20 1.82
CA LYS A 33 -8.01 3.82 1.57
C LYS A 33 -7.05 3.21 0.56
N TYR A 34 -6.70 1.96 0.80
CA TYR A 34 -5.75 1.22 -0.02
C TYR A 34 -6.45 0.00 -0.61
N SER A 35 -6.23 -0.26 -1.89
CA SER A 35 -6.85 -1.39 -2.59
C SER A 35 -5.81 -2.09 -3.46
N GLN A 36 -5.93 -3.42 -3.59
CA GLN A 36 -5.14 -4.22 -4.52
C GLN A 36 -6.07 -5.25 -5.19
N ASN A 37 -6.13 -5.23 -6.52
CA ASN A 37 -7.08 -6.04 -7.31
C ASN A 37 -8.53 -5.86 -6.83
N GLU A 38 -8.99 -4.62 -6.70
CA GLU A 38 -10.34 -4.26 -6.25
C GLU A 38 -10.69 -4.65 -4.79
N ASN A 39 -9.80 -5.37 -4.09
CA ASN A 39 -9.96 -5.71 -2.69
C ASN A 39 -9.33 -4.65 -1.79
N GLN A 40 -10.09 -4.19 -0.79
CA GLN A 40 -9.57 -3.26 0.21
C GLN A 40 -8.50 -3.94 1.07
N MET A 41 -7.37 -3.26 1.22
CA MET A 41 -6.27 -3.71 2.06
C MET A 41 -6.36 -3.08 3.44
N THR A 42 -6.24 -3.93 4.47
CA THR A 42 -6.06 -3.44 5.84
C THR A 42 -4.61 -3.01 6.07
N MET A 43 -4.37 -2.26 7.15
CA MET A 43 -3.01 -1.92 7.59
C MET A 43 -2.13 -3.18 7.78
N LYS A 44 -2.72 -4.29 8.25
CA LYS A 44 -1.98 -5.55 8.41
C LYS A 44 -1.59 -6.16 7.07
N ASP A 45 -2.47 -6.07 6.07
CA ASP A 45 -2.19 -6.56 4.72
C ASP A 45 -1.07 -5.74 4.08
N LEU A 46 -1.10 -4.41 4.23
CA LEU A 46 -0.03 -3.52 3.76
C LEU A 46 1.33 -3.90 4.37
N VAL A 47 1.38 -4.12 5.69
CA VAL A 47 2.61 -4.56 6.38
C VAL A 47 3.10 -5.90 5.81
N LYS A 48 2.20 -6.85 5.59
CA LYS A 48 2.55 -8.18 5.05
C LYS A 48 3.09 -8.06 3.62
N THR A 49 2.41 -7.32 2.76
CA THR A 49 2.79 -7.13 1.34
C THR A 49 4.13 -6.42 1.18
N MET A 50 4.45 -5.48 2.07
CA MET A 50 5.70 -4.71 2.00
C MET A 50 6.92 -5.42 2.61
N THR A 51 6.78 -6.65 3.13
CA THR A 51 7.89 -7.40 3.76
C THR A 51 9.08 -7.59 2.81
N SER A 52 8.85 -7.62 1.49
CA SER A 52 9.91 -7.72 0.48
C SER A 52 10.70 -6.43 0.25
N ASN A 53 10.23 -5.28 0.74
CA ASN A 53 10.91 -3.99 0.62
C ASN A 53 11.14 -3.41 2.02
N GLN A 54 12.36 -3.55 2.54
CA GLN A 54 12.72 -3.15 3.91
C GLN A 54 12.37 -1.69 4.21
N GLN A 55 12.61 -0.77 3.25
CA GLN A 55 12.35 0.65 3.45
C GLN A 55 10.84 0.95 3.55
N ALA A 56 10.03 0.31 2.69
CA ALA A 56 8.57 0.43 2.75
C ALA A 56 8.02 -0.24 4.01
N PHE A 57 8.56 -1.39 4.39
CA PHE A 57 8.22 -2.14 5.59
C PHE A 57 8.42 -1.33 6.87
N ASP A 58 9.57 -0.68 7.03
CA ASP A 58 9.87 0.12 8.22
C ASP A 58 8.93 1.34 8.35
N LEU A 59 8.58 1.97 7.23
CA LEU A 59 7.63 3.08 7.21
C LEU A 59 6.21 2.64 7.57
N ILE A 60 5.73 1.54 6.99
CA ILE A 60 4.37 1.04 7.26
C ILE A 60 4.24 0.49 8.69
N LYS A 61 5.30 -0.10 9.25
CA LYS A 61 5.32 -0.50 10.67
C LYS A 61 5.22 0.70 11.61
N LYS A 62 5.94 1.79 11.31
CA LYS A 62 5.80 3.06 12.06
C LYS A 62 4.39 3.64 11.91
N ALA A 63 3.81 3.59 10.71
CA ALA A 63 2.43 4.00 10.49
C ALA A 63 1.43 3.18 11.33
N GLN A 64 1.59 1.85 11.35
CA GLN A 64 0.78 0.94 12.15
C GLN A 64 0.86 1.28 13.64
N SER A 65 2.07 1.48 14.18
CA SER A 65 2.27 1.83 15.59
C SER A 65 1.60 3.17 15.94
N ASN A 66 1.83 4.20 15.13
CA ASN A 66 1.22 5.52 15.33
C ASN A 66 -0.31 5.46 15.23
N ASN A 67 -0.85 4.64 14.32
CA ASN A 67 -2.29 4.47 14.19
C ASN A 67 -2.91 3.78 15.41
N THR A 68 -2.24 2.76 15.96
CA THR A 68 -2.65 2.11 17.21
C THR A 68 -2.65 3.11 18.36
N LEU A 69 -1.57 3.89 18.49
CA LEU A 69 -1.47 4.92 19.54
C LEU A 69 -2.58 5.97 19.39
N ALA A 70 -2.80 6.48 18.18
CA ALA A 70 -3.87 7.43 17.90
C ALA A 70 -5.25 6.84 18.20
N SER A 71 -5.47 5.55 17.95
CA SER A 71 -6.73 4.86 18.25
C SER A 71 -6.97 4.77 19.76
N ILE A 72 -5.93 4.47 20.54
CA ILE A 72 -6.02 4.43 22.02
C ILE A 72 -6.32 5.83 22.57
N ILE A 73 -5.60 6.84 22.09
CA ILE A 73 -5.79 8.25 22.48
C ILE A 73 -7.19 8.72 22.11
N GLY A 74 -7.65 8.41 20.90
CA GLY A 74 -8.98 8.76 20.42
C GLY A 74 -10.08 8.06 21.20
N PHE A 75 -9.91 6.78 21.53
CA PHE A 75 -10.86 6.03 22.35
C PHE A 75 -10.94 6.57 23.77
N ALA A 76 -9.80 6.80 24.43
CA ALA A 76 -9.73 7.36 25.77
C ALA A 76 -10.30 8.79 25.79
N GLY A 77 -9.84 9.66 24.89
CA GLY A 77 -10.32 11.04 24.79
C GLY A 77 -11.80 11.13 24.43
N GLY A 78 -12.26 10.30 23.49
CA GLY A 78 -13.66 10.17 23.13
C GLY A 78 -14.53 9.69 24.29
N GLY A 79 -14.05 8.75 25.11
CA GLY A 79 -14.73 8.32 26.33
C GLY A 79 -14.83 9.44 27.38
N LEU A 80 -13.76 10.21 27.58
CA LEU A 80 -13.73 11.35 28.50
C LEU A 80 -14.64 12.51 28.07
N ILE A 81 -14.87 12.68 26.77
CA ILE A 81 -15.83 13.63 26.21
C ILE A 81 -17.25 13.06 26.26
N GLY A 82 -17.43 11.81 25.88
CA GLY A 82 -18.72 11.16 25.76
C GLY A 82 -19.40 10.95 27.11
N TRP A 83 -18.63 10.72 28.18
CA TRP A 83 -19.19 10.49 29.52
C TRP A 83 -19.95 11.71 30.06
N PRO A 84 -19.37 12.93 30.13
CA PRO A 84 -20.10 14.13 30.52
C PRO A 84 -21.30 14.45 29.61
N ILE A 85 -21.17 14.22 28.29
CA ILE A 85 -22.29 14.42 27.34
C ILE A 85 -23.45 13.47 27.69
N GLY A 86 -23.16 12.19 27.94
CA GLY A 86 -24.15 11.21 28.38
C GLY A 86 -24.82 11.59 29.70
N THR A 87 -24.03 12.05 30.68
CA THR A 87 -24.55 12.53 31.97
C THR A 87 -25.47 13.74 31.78
N ALA A 88 -25.10 14.73 30.95
CA ALA A 88 -25.91 15.90 30.67
C ALA A 88 -27.27 15.53 30.07
N ILE A 89 -27.27 14.63 29.08
CA ILE A 89 -28.49 14.15 28.41
C ILE A 89 -29.35 13.35 29.40
N GLY A 90 -28.73 12.61 30.32
CA GLY A 90 -29.41 11.87 31.39
C GLY A 90 -29.96 12.75 32.52
N GLY A 91 -29.81 14.07 32.45
CA GLY A 91 -30.28 15.01 33.48
C GLY A 91 -29.40 15.11 34.72
N GLY A 92 -28.18 14.59 34.68
CA GLY A 92 -27.19 14.72 35.74
C GLY A 92 -26.24 15.91 35.55
N ASP A 93 -25.48 16.24 36.60
CA ASP A 93 -24.48 17.29 36.55
C ASP A 93 -23.24 16.85 35.75
N ALA A 94 -23.12 17.37 34.54
CA ALA A 94 -22.04 17.03 33.64
C ALA A 94 -20.69 17.63 34.05
N ASN A 95 -19.66 16.78 34.15
CA ASN A 95 -18.31 17.23 34.41
C ASN A 95 -17.63 17.72 33.12
N TRP A 96 -17.82 18.99 32.79
CA TRP A 96 -17.22 19.62 31.61
C TRP A 96 -15.69 19.74 31.69
N THR A 97 -15.10 19.72 32.88
CA THR A 97 -13.64 19.65 33.04
C THR A 97 -13.10 18.33 32.48
N LEU A 98 -13.79 17.21 32.72
CA LEU A 98 -13.46 15.90 32.16
C LEU A 98 -13.54 15.92 30.62
N ALA A 99 -14.58 16.54 30.07
CA ALA A 99 -14.73 16.71 28.64
C ALA A 99 -13.61 17.59 28.05
N GLY A 100 -13.20 18.65 28.74
CA GLY A 100 -12.07 19.50 28.35
C GLY A 100 -10.73 18.75 28.31
N ILE A 101 -10.47 17.89 29.30
CA ILE A 101 -9.28 17.01 29.31
C ILE A 101 -9.35 16.03 28.13
N GLY A 102 -10.51 15.41 27.91
CA GLY A 102 -10.73 14.52 26.77
C GLY A 102 -10.50 15.20 25.42
N ALA A 103 -11.00 16.43 25.25
CA ALA A 103 -10.78 17.24 24.06
C ALA A 103 -9.29 17.57 23.85
N GLY A 104 -8.57 17.93 24.92
CA GLY A 104 -7.13 18.14 24.87
C GLY A 104 -6.35 16.89 24.44
N LEU A 105 -6.74 15.72 24.95
CA LEU A 105 -6.14 14.45 24.58
C LEU A 105 -6.39 14.11 23.09
N VAL A 106 -7.62 14.29 22.60
CA VAL A 106 -7.95 14.11 21.18
C VAL A 106 -7.14 15.08 20.31
N ALA A 107 -6.99 16.33 20.72
CA ALA A 107 -6.21 17.32 19.97
C ALA A 107 -4.74 16.88 19.77
N ILE A 108 -4.13 16.23 20.77
CA ILE A 108 -2.78 15.63 20.64
C ILE A 108 -2.79 14.40 19.71
N GLY A 109 -3.89 13.65 19.68
CA GLY A 109 -4.05 12.48 18.79
C GLY A 109 -4.12 12.84 17.30
N ILE A 110 -4.65 14.01 16.95
CA ILE A 110 -4.80 14.47 15.55
C ILE A 110 -3.46 14.46 14.77
N PRO A 111 -2.38 15.13 15.23
CA PRO A 111 -1.10 15.10 14.51
C PRO A 111 -0.48 13.70 14.45
N ILE A 112 -0.71 12.84 15.45
CA ILE A 112 -0.22 11.46 15.46
C ILE A 112 -0.92 10.64 14.36
N SER A 113 -2.24 10.75 14.26
CA SER A 113 -3.05 10.12 13.21
C SER A 113 -2.66 10.63 11.81
N SER A 114 -2.50 11.95 11.65
CA SER A 114 -2.04 12.56 10.41
C SER A 114 -0.65 12.05 9.98
N SER A 115 0.27 11.93 10.94
CA SER A 115 1.60 11.36 10.72
C SER A 115 1.53 9.88 10.32
N ALA A 116 0.65 9.09 10.94
CA ALA A 116 0.41 7.70 10.56
C ALA A 116 -0.06 7.58 9.11
N ASN A 117 -1.06 8.38 8.72
CA ASN A 117 -1.60 8.42 7.36
C ASN A 117 -0.54 8.82 6.33
N LYS A 118 0.29 9.83 6.64
CA LYS A 118 1.38 10.27 5.77
C LYS A 118 2.42 9.16 5.57
N LYS A 119 2.82 8.47 6.66
CA LYS A 119 3.79 7.37 6.59
C LYS A 119 3.24 6.17 5.81
N ALA A 120 1.97 5.83 5.99
CA ALA A 120 1.33 4.75 5.24
C ALA A 120 1.31 5.04 3.74
N LYS A 121 0.93 6.28 3.35
CA LYS A 121 0.97 6.72 1.97
C LYS A 121 2.38 6.64 1.38
N GLN A 122 3.37 7.17 2.09
CA GLN A 122 4.77 7.11 1.66
C GLN A 122 5.28 5.68 1.49
N ALA A 123 4.92 4.77 2.39
CA ALA A 123 5.28 3.36 2.28
C ALA A 123 4.68 2.70 1.03
N VAL A 124 3.41 3.00 0.72
CA VAL A 124 2.75 2.51 -0.50
C VAL A 124 3.39 3.10 -1.76
N GLU A 125 3.67 4.40 -1.77
CA GLU A 125 4.36 5.05 -2.90
C GLU A 125 5.74 4.45 -3.13
N LEU A 126 6.49 4.16 -2.07
CA LEU A 126 7.81 3.54 -2.16
C LEU A 126 7.73 2.09 -2.65
N TYR A 127 6.77 1.31 -2.15
CA TYR A 127 6.50 -0.03 -2.63
C TYR A 127 6.15 -0.01 -4.13
N ASN A 128 5.18 0.81 -4.53
CA ASN A 128 4.77 0.94 -5.93
C ASN A 128 5.91 1.42 -6.84
N SER A 129 6.76 2.33 -6.37
CA SER A 129 7.93 2.78 -7.11
C SER A 129 8.94 1.65 -7.29
N SER A 130 9.13 0.80 -6.28
CA SER A 130 10.00 -0.37 -6.37
C SER A 130 9.52 -1.41 -7.41
N LEU A 131 8.21 -1.47 -7.67
CA LEU A 131 7.64 -2.31 -8.74
C LEU A 131 7.90 -1.76 -10.15
N ASN A 132 8.06 -0.44 -10.29
CA ASN A 132 8.35 0.21 -11.57
C ASN A 132 9.85 0.27 -11.85
N SER A 133 10.72 0.18 -10.83
CA SER A 133 12.16 0.18 -11.05
C SER A 133 12.70 -1.06 -11.78
N THR A 134 11.97 -2.17 -11.81
CA THR A 134 12.27 -3.32 -12.67
C THR A 134 11.85 -3.10 -14.13
N SER A 135 11.10 -2.03 -14.43
CA SER A 135 10.66 -1.66 -15.78
C SER A 135 11.70 -0.83 -16.55
N PHE A 136 12.80 -0.42 -15.92
CA PHE A 136 13.86 0.38 -16.59
C PHE A 136 14.84 -0.43 -17.43
N TYR A 137 14.75 -1.77 -17.45
CA TYR A 137 15.26 -2.53 -18.59
C TYR A 137 14.16 -2.56 -19.64
N GLU A 138 14.09 -1.49 -20.43
CA GLU A 138 13.37 -1.52 -21.70
C GLU A 138 14.18 -2.44 -22.62
N PHE A 139 14.06 -3.76 -22.41
CA PHE A 139 14.69 -4.78 -23.24
C PHE A 139 14.16 -4.56 -24.66
N LYS A 140 14.94 -3.82 -25.46
CA LYS A 140 14.73 -3.52 -26.88
C LYS A 140 15.73 -4.34 -27.71
N PRO A 141 15.73 -5.69 -27.61
CA PRO A 141 16.59 -6.49 -28.46
C PRO A 141 16.18 -6.25 -29.92
N GLU A 142 17.12 -5.86 -30.75
CA GLU A 142 16.90 -5.88 -32.19
C GLU A 142 17.10 -7.31 -32.68
N PHE A 143 16.00 -7.93 -33.13
CA PHE A 143 16.05 -9.22 -33.79
C PHE A 143 16.20 -9.03 -35.30
N LYS A 144 17.28 -9.57 -35.85
CA LYS A 144 17.50 -9.62 -37.30
C LYS A 144 17.52 -11.07 -37.74
N VAL A 145 16.70 -11.38 -38.74
CA VAL A 145 16.77 -12.66 -39.44
C VAL A 145 17.91 -12.55 -40.44
N ILE A 146 18.90 -13.43 -40.30
CA ILE A 146 20.06 -13.50 -41.20
C ILE A 146 20.00 -14.81 -41.99
N SER A 147 20.36 -14.74 -43.26
CA SER A 147 20.49 -15.89 -44.15
C SER A 147 21.87 -15.85 -44.78
N ASP A 148 22.57 -16.97 -44.77
CA ASP A 148 23.82 -17.15 -45.51
C ASP A 148 23.76 -18.48 -46.29
N GLY A 149 24.76 -18.78 -47.12
CA GLY A 149 24.86 -19.99 -47.93
C GLY A 149 24.77 -21.31 -47.12
N ASN A 150 25.00 -21.25 -45.81
CA ASN A 150 24.93 -22.40 -44.89
C ASN A 150 23.62 -22.49 -44.08
N GLY A 151 22.68 -21.54 -44.23
CA GLY A 151 21.35 -21.62 -43.59
C GLY A 151 20.78 -20.29 -43.09
N LEU A 152 19.69 -20.41 -42.33
CA LEU A 152 18.96 -19.29 -41.70
C LEU A 152 19.27 -19.22 -40.20
N GLY A 153 19.51 -18.02 -39.68
CA GLY A 153 19.75 -17.74 -38.28
C GLY A 153 18.99 -16.51 -37.78
N ILE A 154 18.90 -16.37 -36.46
CA ILE A 154 18.35 -15.17 -35.80
C ILE A 154 19.48 -14.55 -35.00
N SER A 155 19.81 -13.29 -35.31
CA SER A 155 20.75 -12.49 -34.53
C SER A 155 19.97 -11.62 -33.56
N MET A 156 20.42 -11.59 -32.30
CA MET A 156 19.88 -10.74 -31.24
C MET A 156 21.00 -9.83 -30.75
N ASN A 157 20.81 -8.53 -30.90
CA ASN A 157 21.69 -7.53 -30.29
C ASN A 157 21.11 -7.10 -28.94
N PHE A 158 21.96 -7.10 -27.91
CA PHE A 158 21.66 -6.65 -26.55
C PHE A 158 21.99 -5.17 -26.39
#